data_AF-X1U8Q5-F1
#
_entry.id   AF-X1U8Q5-F1
#
_cell.length_a   1.000
_cell.length_b   1.000
_cell.length_c   1.000
_cell.angle_alpha   90.00
_cell.angle_beta   90.00
_cell.angle_gamma   90.00
#
_symmetry.space_group_name_H-M   'P 1'
#
loop_
_entity.id
_entity.type
_entity.pdbx_description
1 polymer ?
#
loop_
_entity_poly.entity_id
_entity_poly.type
_entity_poly.pdbx_seq_one_letter_code
_entity_poly.pdbx_strand_id
1 'polypeptide(L)'
;TTIALKGKGVKELFSVAYKMGEKKKIGKTINFSKDVEDVITQLSTQIKKKHVEQEFNVPERFLALKYLENDSYFMENYKKKSNGLFKEIVHFQNILKETHGRQSDVVISSERHHLSMNIYESVVSLTKPHISLIDYLDNILMHPFLGYISLGLIFYLFFNLVFSVGKMVEEPLLDYFYKIIPLIERGINSETLLFSIVSGIIQGLAGGIAIVLPYLFPFLFGLAILEDLGYLPRIAFLLDAFLHKIGLHGKSIIPFILGYGCTVPAIMATRILE
;
A
#
# COMPACT_ATOMS: atom_id res chain seq x y z
N THR A 1 -0.45 7.56 -22.85
CA THR A 1 -0.84 7.12 -21.49
C THR A 1 -0.09 5.86 -21.13
N THR A 2 0.53 5.82 -19.97
CA THR A 2 1.32 4.67 -19.49
C THR A 2 0.58 4.01 -18.33
N ILE A 3 0.47 2.68 -18.35
CA ILE A 3 -0.12 1.87 -17.28
C ILE A 3 0.87 0.75 -16.97
N ALA A 4 1.67 0.92 -15.91
CA ALA A 4 2.76 0.02 -15.56
C ALA A 4 2.31 -1.43 -15.34
N LEU A 5 1.23 -1.62 -14.57
CA LEU A 5 0.65 -2.94 -14.27
C LEU A 5 0.24 -3.74 -15.52
N LYS A 6 -0.16 -3.05 -16.60
CA LYS A 6 -0.59 -3.67 -17.86
C LYS A 6 0.52 -3.65 -18.92
N GLY A 7 1.72 -3.18 -18.59
CA GLY A 7 2.82 -2.95 -19.53
C GLY A 7 2.53 -1.93 -20.63
N LYS A 8 1.39 -1.23 -20.59
CA LYS A 8 0.94 -0.34 -21.67
C LYS A 8 1.72 0.97 -21.65
N GLY A 9 2.31 1.36 -22.78
CA GLY A 9 2.97 2.66 -22.93
C GLY A 9 4.36 2.77 -22.28
N VAL A 10 4.88 1.68 -21.72
CA VAL A 10 6.19 1.68 -21.02
C VAL A 10 7.33 1.75 -22.03
N LYS A 11 7.29 0.91 -23.08
CA LYS A 11 8.32 0.91 -24.14
C LYS A 11 8.39 2.26 -24.85
N GLU A 12 7.23 2.83 -25.17
CA GLU A 12 7.13 4.14 -25.81
C GLU A 12 7.74 5.23 -24.92
N LEU A 13 7.40 5.25 -23.63
CA LEU A 13 7.94 6.20 -22.65
C LEU A 13 9.47 6.16 -22.62
N PHE A 14 10.08 4.98 -22.46
CA PHE A 14 11.54 4.84 -22.45
C PHE A 14 12.18 5.26 -23.77
N SER A 15 11.57 4.87 -24.91
CA SER A 15 12.08 5.26 -26.22
C SER A 15 12.08 6.78 -26.42
N VAL A 16 11.06 7.48 -25.92
CA VAL A 16 10.98 8.94 -26.01
C VAL A 16 11.98 9.60 -25.06
N ALA A 17 12.10 9.11 -23.83
CA ALA A 17 13.06 9.61 -22.86
C ALA A 17 14.51 9.50 -23.37
N TYR A 18 14.88 8.35 -23.94
CA TYR A 18 16.19 8.14 -24.55
C TYR A 18 16.46 9.13 -25.69
N LYS A 19 15.52 9.26 -26.64
CA LYS A 19 15.62 10.22 -27.76
C LYS A 19 15.74 11.67 -27.28
N MET A 20 15.07 12.04 -26.20
CA MET A 20 15.17 13.40 -25.64
C MET A 20 16.53 13.64 -24.97
N GLY A 21 17.06 12.62 -24.29
CA GLY A 21 18.39 12.63 -23.69
C GLY A 21 19.50 12.76 -24.74
N GLU A 22 19.43 11.99 -25.82
CA GLU A 22 20.37 12.12 -26.95
C GLU A 22 20.35 13.51 -27.58
N LYS A 23 19.15 14.09 -27.75
CA LYS A 23 18.99 15.45 -28.26
C LYS A 23 19.39 16.54 -27.26
N LYS A 24 19.75 16.18 -26.03
CA LYS A 24 20.02 17.10 -24.90
C LYS A 24 18.94 18.17 -24.78
N LYS A 25 17.67 17.79 -25.03
CA LYS A 25 16.57 18.75 -25.05
C LYS A 25 16.29 19.21 -23.62
N ILE A 26 16.48 20.50 -23.37
CA ILE A 26 16.21 21.10 -22.06
C ILE A 26 14.70 21.35 -21.93
N GLY A 27 14.14 21.08 -20.75
CA GLY A 27 12.74 21.36 -20.44
C GLY A 27 12.46 22.87 -20.44
N LYS A 28 11.21 23.24 -20.72
CA LYS A 28 10.77 24.64 -20.61
C LYS A 28 10.68 25.00 -19.12
N THR A 29 11.36 26.07 -18.72
CA THR A 29 11.21 26.63 -17.38
C THR A 29 9.88 27.37 -17.28
N ILE A 30 9.14 27.10 -16.21
CA ILE A 30 7.92 27.83 -15.87
C ILE A 30 8.32 28.81 -14.76
N ASN A 31 7.96 30.08 -14.96
CA ASN A 31 8.34 31.16 -14.05
C ASN A 31 7.35 31.25 -12.89
N PHE A 32 7.82 31.77 -11.76
CA PHE A 32 6.97 32.07 -10.60
C PHE A 32 6.28 33.43 -10.76
N SER A 33 5.58 33.87 -9.72
CA SER A 33 5.12 35.25 -9.59
C SER A 33 6.27 36.25 -9.80
N LYS A 34 5.96 37.43 -10.35
CA LYS A 34 6.97 38.38 -10.84
C LYS A 34 7.94 38.82 -9.76
N ASP A 35 7.44 39.14 -8.58
CA ASP A 35 8.20 39.54 -7.40
C ASP A 35 9.17 38.45 -6.93
N VAL A 36 8.74 37.19 -6.90
CA VAL A 36 9.61 36.05 -6.56
C VAL A 36 10.64 35.79 -7.67
N GLU A 37 10.21 35.88 -8.93
CA GLU A 37 11.05 35.68 -10.11
C GLU A 37 12.15 36.75 -10.23
N ASP A 38 11.84 38.00 -9.87
CA ASP A 38 12.80 39.11 -9.83
C ASP A 38 13.89 38.83 -8.78
N VAL A 39 13.51 38.37 -7.59
CA VAL A 39 14.46 37.97 -6.53
C VAL A 39 15.36 36.82 -7.00
N ILE A 40 14.78 35.79 -7.62
CA ILE A 40 15.54 34.65 -8.16
C ILE A 40 16.52 35.13 -9.22
N THR A 41 16.08 35.98 -10.14
CA THR A 41 16.93 36.49 -11.24
C THR A 41 18.11 37.31 -10.72
N GLN A 42 17.87 38.15 -9.71
CA GLN A 42 18.92 38.93 -9.06
C GLN A 42 19.93 38.03 -8.34
N LEU A 43 19.46 37.06 -7.56
CA LEU A 43 20.33 36.12 -6.86
C LEU A 43 21.12 35.23 -7.83
N SER A 44 20.49 34.71 -8.89
CA SER A 44 21.17 33.95 -9.94
C SER A 44 22.27 34.77 -10.63
N THR A 45 22.07 36.07 -10.83
CA THR A 45 23.10 36.95 -11.39
C THR A 45 24.30 37.09 -10.45
N GLN A 46 24.08 37.18 -9.14
CA GLN A 46 25.17 37.24 -8.15
C GLN A 46 25.95 35.92 -8.05
N ILE A 47 25.23 34.80 -8.10
CA ILE A 47 25.81 33.46 -8.17
C ILE A 47 26.74 33.34 -9.39
N LYS A 48 26.23 33.72 -10.57
CA LYS A 48 26.99 33.69 -11.83
C LYS A 48 28.25 34.55 -11.80
N LYS A 49 28.16 35.76 -11.24
CA LYS A 49 29.31 36.68 -11.12
C LYS A 49 30.44 36.09 -10.27
N LYS A 50 30.09 35.28 -9.29
CA LYS A 50 31.05 34.65 -8.36
C LYS A 50 31.45 33.23 -8.78
N HIS A 51 30.97 32.76 -9.93
CA HIS A 51 31.23 31.43 -10.51
C HIS A 51 30.93 30.26 -9.56
N VAL A 52 29.93 30.43 -8.69
CA VAL A 52 29.59 29.44 -7.66
C VAL A 52 28.95 28.20 -8.28
N GLU A 53 28.24 28.37 -9.40
CA GLU A 53 27.59 27.30 -10.14
C GLU A 53 28.56 26.21 -10.63
N GLN A 54 29.83 26.60 -10.87
CA GLN A 54 30.86 25.71 -11.36
C GLN A 54 31.34 24.72 -10.30
N GLU A 55 31.22 25.06 -9.00
CA GLU A 55 31.60 24.17 -7.90
C GLU A 55 30.66 22.96 -7.79
N PHE A 56 29.39 23.14 -8.15
CA PHE A 56 28.34 22.11 -8.03
C PHE A 56 27.93 21.51 -9.39
N ASN A 57 28.39 22.08 -10.51
CA ASN A 57 27.99 21.68 -11.86
C ASN A 57 26.45 21.68 -12.05
N VAL A 58 25.78 22.71 -11.53
CA VAL A 58 24.32 22.89 -11.62
C VAL A 58 23.96 24.27 -12.18
N PRO A 59 22.77 24.47 -12.76
CA PRO A 59 22.32 25.77 -13.23
C PRO A 59 22.23 26.82 -12.10
N GLU A 60 22.51 28.08 -12.42
CA GLU A 60 22.51 29.20 -11.45
C GLU A 60 21.13 29.43 -10.84
N ARG A 61 20.07 29.23 -11.65
CA ARG A 61 18.68 29.29 -11.19
C ARG A 61 18.37 28.23 -10.14
N PHE A 62 18.85 27.00 -10.35
CA PHE A 62 18.63 25.90 -9.42
C PHE A 62 19.29 26.21 -8.07
N LEU A 63 20.52 26.72 -8.11
CA LEU A 63 21.24 27.06 -6.90
C LEU A 63 20.61 28.25 -6.15
N ALA A 64 20.15 29.28 -6.86
CA ALA A 64 19.39 30.39 -6.28
C ALA A 64 18.14 29.88 -5.53
N LEU A 65 17.37 28.98 -6.15
CA LEU A 65 16.19 28.38 -5.52
C LEU A 65 16.56 27.59 -4.26
N LYS A 66 17.62 26.79 -4.31
CA LYS A 66 18.06 26.01 -3.15
C LYS A 66 18.49 26.87 -1.98
N TYR A 67 19.13 28.00 -2.25
CA TYR A 67 19.43 28.97 -1.21
C TYR A 67 18.19 29.67 -0.66
N LEU A 68 17.22 30.06 -1.50
CA LEU A 68 15.96 30.64 -1.02
C LEU A 68 15.11 29.63 -0.21
N GLU A 69 15.20 28.35 -0.53
CA GLU A 69 14.61 27.22 0.20
C GLU A 69 15.34 26.88 1.51
N ASN A 70 16.45 27.55 1.82
CA ASN A 70 17.29 27.27 2.98
C ASN A 70 17.74 25.80 3.07
N ASP A 71 18.08 25.21 1.92
CA ASP A 71 18.50 23.81 1.81
C ASP A 71 19.80 23.57 2.58
N SER A 72 19.78 22.62 3.53
CA SER A 72 20.88 22.38 4.47
C SER A 72 22.19 22.03 3.77
N TYR A 73 22.15 21.22 2.71
CA TYR A 73 23.34 20.78 1.99
C TYR A 73 24.06 21.96 1.31
N PHE A 74 23.31 22.83 0.65
CA PHE A 74 23.89 23.98 -0.04
C PHE A 74 24.30 25.10 0.94
N MET A 75 23.54 25.30 2.01
CA MET A 75 23.80 26.34 3.00
C MET A 75 25.03 26.06 3.88
N GLU A 76 25.24 24.82 4.32
CA GLU A 76 26.38 24.47 5.18
C GLU A 76 27.74 24.66 4.49
N ASN A 77 27.81 24.37 3.19
CA ASN A 77 29.01 24.56 2.39
C ASN A 77 29.43 26.03 2.31
N TYR A 78 28.45 26.95 2.24
CA TYR A 78 28.73 28.38 2.05
C TYR A 78 28.85 29.17 3.34
N LYS A 79 28.19 28.73 4.43
CA LYS A 79 28.41 29.29 5.77
C LYS A 79 29.88 29.22 6.21
N LYS A 80 30.62 28.23 5.70
CA LYS A 80 32.04 28.00 6.03
C LYS A 80 33.02 28.68 5.07
N LYS A 81 32.63 28.96 3.81
CA LYS A 81 33.57 29.34 2.73
C LYS A 81 33.51 30.82 2.31
N SER A 82 32.36 31.49 2.35
CA SER A 82 32.24 32.86 1.81
C SER A 82 31.25 33.72 2.58
N ASN A 83 31.79 34.63 3.40
CA ASN A 83 30.99 35.56 4.20
C ASN A 83 30.21 36.59 3.36
N GLY A 84 30.65 36.89 2.13
CA GLY A 84 30.00 37.89 1.27
C GLY A 84 28.72 37.37 0.63
N LEU A 85 28.77 36.20 -0.01
CA LEU A 85 27.60 35.61 -0.65
C LEU A 85 26.55 35.15 0.37
N PHE A 86 26.98 34.64 1.53
CA PHE A 86 26.04 34.26 2.59
C PHE A 86 25.18 35.45 3.05
N LYS A 87 25.77 36.65 3.19
CA LYS A 87 25.02 37.87 3.52
C LYS A 87 24.02 38.25 2.44
N GLU A 88 24.39 38.12 1.15
CA GLU A 88 23.48 38.38 0.03
C GLU A 88 22.32 37.37 0.01
N ILE A 89 22.59 36.08 0.23
CA ILE A 89 21.56 35.04 0.32
C ILE A 89 20.55 35.39 1.41
N VAL A 90 21.03 35.68 2.63
CA VAL A 90 20.17 36.06 3.76
C VAL A 90 19.39 37.34 3.47
N HIS A 91 19.99 38.30 2.76
CA HIS A 91 19.30 39.51 2.34
C HIS A 91 18.12 39.20 1.40
N PHE A 92 18.31 38.37 0.36
CA PHE A 92 17.21 37.99 -0.54
C PHE A 92 16.14 37.12 0.13
N GLN A 93 16.53 36.25 1.07
CA GLN A 93 15.58 35.51 1.91
C GLN A 93 14.71 36.48 2.73
N ASN A 94 15.32 37.52 3.31
CA ASN A 94 14.59 38.53 4.08
C ASN A 94 13.67 39.39 3.19
N ILE A 95 14.06 39.71 1.95
CA ILE A 95 13.17 40.42 1.00
C ILE A 95 11.87 39.64 0.79
N LEU A 96 11.96 38.33 0.52
CA LEU A 96 10.77 37.49 0.38
C LEU A 96 9.97 37.43 1.69
N LYS A 97 10.66 37.38 2.82
CA LYS A 97 10.02 37.34 4.13
C LYS A 97 9.23 38.59 4.47
N GLU A 98 9.80 39.76 4.20
CA GLU A 98 9.15 41.04 4.43
C GLU A 98 7.98 41.27 3.46
N THR A 99 8.15 40.86 2.20
CA THR A 99 7.12 41.04 1.16
C THR A 99 5.91 40.14 1.38
N HIS A 100 6.12 38.88 1.75
CA HIS A 100 5.04 37.88 1.89
C HIS A 100 4.63 37.56 3.32
N GLY A 101 5.34 38.10 4.33
CA GLY A 101 5.09 37.84 5.75
C GLY A 101 5.38 36.39 6.19
N ARG A 102 6.12 35.62 5.38
CA ARG A 102 6.42 34.19 5.61
C ARG A 102 7.88 33.91 5.28
N GLN A 103 8.48 32.91 5.89
CA GLN A 103 9.87 32.54 5.59
C GLN A 103 10.05 32.19 4.10
N SER A 104 11.24 32.46 3.55
CA SER A 104 11.51 32.35 2.11
C SER A 104 11.27 30.94 1.55
N ASP A 105 11.58 29.91 2.33
CA ASP A 105 11.32 28.51 2.01
C ASP A 105 9.82 28.22 1.85
N VAL A 106 8.99 28.76 2.75
CA VAL A 106 7.53 28.66 2.68
C VAL A 106 6.99 29.39 1.46
N VAL A 107 7.57 30.54 1.11
CA VAL A 107 7.19 31.30 -0.11
C VAL A 107 7.48 30.47 -1.36
N ILE A 108 8.70 29.96 -1.52
CA ILE A 108 9.07 29.13 -2.68
C ILE A 108 8.20 27.86 -2.75
N SER A 109 7.95 27.21 -1.63
CA SER A 109 7.06 26.03 -1.57
C SER A 109 5.63 26.36 -2.01
N SER A 110 5.11 27.51 -1.57
CA SER A 110 3.78 27.99 -1.95
C SER A 110 3.70 28.28 -3.46
N GLU A 111 4.73 28.91 -4.03
CA GLU A 111 4.83 29.17 -5.47
C GLU A 111 4.87 27.89 -6.31
N ARG A 112 5.62 26.87 -5.87
CA ARG A 112 5.62 25.54 -6.51
C ARG A 112 4.24 24.89 -6.46
N HIS A 113 3.55 24.99 -5.33
CA HIS A 113 2.20 24.47 -5.18
C HIS A 113 1.21 25.17 -6.11
N HIS A 114 1.24 26.50 -6.13
CA HIS A 114 0.41 27.32 -7.02
C HIS A 114 0.67 27.01 -8.50
N LEU A 115 1.92 26.86 -8.91
CA LEU A 115 2.29 26.48 -10.26
C LEU A 115 1.77 25.08 -10.62
N SER A 116 1.83 24.14 -9.69
CA SER A 116 1.26 22.79 -9.88
C SER A 116 -0.25 22.85 -10.06
N MET A 117 -0.94 23.70 -9.30
CA MET A 117 -2.38 23.91 -9.42
C MET A 117 -2.76 24.56 -10.77
N ASN A 118 -2.01 25.57 -11.22
CA ASN A 118 -2.23 26.20 -12.52
C ASN A 118 -2.05 25.23 -13.68
N ILE A 119 -1.03 24.36 -13.60
CA ILE A 119 -0.86 23.28 -14.58
C ILE A 119 -2.06 22.33 -14.53
N TYR A 120 -2.47 21.89 -13.33
CA TYR A 120 -3.62 21.02 -13.13
C TYR A 120 -4.89 21.59 -13.76
N GLU A 121 -5.23 22.85 -13.48
CA GLU A 121 -6.42 23.51 -14.05
C GLU A 121 -6.34 23.64 -15.57
N SER A 122 -5.15 23.83 -16.13
CA SER A 122 -4.96 23.96 -17.58
C SER A 122 -5.08 22.64 -18.36
N VAL A 123 -4.89 21.49 -17.71
CA VAL A 123 -4.83 20.18 -18.37
C VAL A 123 -5.94 19.22 -17.96
N VAL A 124 -6.57 19.44 -16.79
CA VAL A 124 -7.60 18.56 -16.26
C VAL A 124 -8.99 19.06 -16.60
N SER A 125 -9.79 18.17 -17.19
CA SER A 125 -11.23 18.36 -17.34
C SER A 125 -11.94 17.53 -16.27
N LEU A 126 -12.70 18.19 -15.40
CA LEU A 126 -13.55 17.51 -14.42
C LEU A 126 -14.78 16.96 -15.13
N THR A 127 -14.92 15.64 -15.13
CA THR A 127 -16.14 14.95 -15.59
C THR A 127 -17.00 14.56 -14.38
N LYS A 128 -18.29 14.28 -14.62
CA LYS A 128 -19.16 13.74 -13.56
C LYS A 128 -18.61 12.38 -13.09
N PRO A 129 -18.55 12.12 -11.77
CA PRO A 129 -18.13 10.83 -11.27
C PRO A 129 -19.05 9.75 -11.82
N HIS A 130 -18.48 8.78 -12.54
CA HIS A 130 -19.23 7.62 -13.01
C HIS A 130 -19.37 6.67 -11.82
N ILE A 131 -20.55 6.62 -11.21
CA ILE A 131 -20.85 5.65 -10.16
C ILE A 131 -20.81 4.27 -10.81
N SER A 132 -19.81 3.47 -10.44
CA SER A 132 -19.69 2.09 -10.92
C SER A 132 -20.62 1.19 -10.11
N LEU A 133 -20.95 0.01 -10.65
CA LEU A 133 -21.71 -1.00 -9.91
C LEU A 133 -21.01 -1.40 -8.60
N ILE A 134 -19.67 -1.34 -8.59
CA ILE A 134 -18.85 -1.60 -7.40
C ILE A 134 -19.12 -0.55 -6.33
N ASP A 135 -19.20 0.73 -6.70
CA ASP A 135 -19.47 1.81 -5.74
C ASP A 135 -20.86 1.68 -5.10
N TYR A 136 -21.84 1.19 -5.86
CA TYR A 136 -23.17 0.89 -5.33
C TYR A 136 -23.15 -0.31 -4.37
N LEU A 137 -22.46 -1.39 -4.72
CA LEU A 137 -22.26 -2.54 -3.82
C LEU A 137 -21.52 -2.14 -2.54
N ASP A 138 -20.52 -1.28 -2.64
CA ASP A 138 -19.75 -0.85 -1.47
C ASP A 138 -20.60 -0.03 -0.50
N ASN A 139 -21.50 0.82 -1.02
CA ASN A 139 -22.43 1.55 -0.17
C ASN A 139 -23.35 0.64 0.65
N ILE A 140 -23.81 -0.49 0.08
CA ILE A 140 -24.64 -1.44 0.83
C ILE A 140 -23.81 -2.30 1.79
N LEU A 141 -22.64 -2.75 1.35
CA LEU A 141 -21.74 -3.58 2.16
C LEU A 141 -21.14 -2.81 3.33
N MET A 142 -20.90 -1.49 3.21
CA MET A 142 -20.31 -0.66 4.26
C MET A 142 -21.35 0.13 5.08
N HIS A 143 -22.65 -0.08 4.84
CA HIS A 143 -23.68 0.60 5.60
C HIS A 143 -23.61 0.21 7.10
N PRO A 144 -23.81 1.14 8.06
CA PRO A 144 -23.74 0.85 9.50
C PRO A 144 -24.69 -0.23 10.05
N PHE A 145 -25.63 -0.71 9.23
CA PHE A 145 -26.64 -1.70 9.60
C PHE A 145 -26.72 -2.81 8.55
N LEU A 146 -26.95 -2.44 7.27
CA LEU A 146 -26.95 -3.41 6.17
C LEU A 146 -25.59 -4.09 5.98
N GLY A 147 -24.48 -3.43 6.36
CA GLY A 147 -23.16 -4.01 6.33
C GLY A 147 -23.04 -5.24 7.24
N TYR A 148 -23.52 -5.17 8.48
CA TYR A 148 -23.54 -6.33 9.39
C TYR A 148 -24.49 -7.44 8.94
N ILE A 149 -25.63 -7.10 8.34
CA ILE A 149 -26.55 -8.09 7.75
C ILE A 149 -25.89 -8.80 6.56
N SER A 150 -25.26 -8.03 5.67
CA SER A 150 -24.55 -8.57 4.51
C SER A 150 -23.36 -9.43 4.93
N LEU A 151 -22.66 -9.04 6.01
CA LEU A 151 -21.58 -9.82 6.61
C LEU A 151 -22.06 -11.19 7.08
N GLY A 152 -23.14 -11.22 7.85
CA GLY A 152 -23.75 -12.46 8.31
C GLY A 152 -24.19 -13.35 7.14
N LEU A 153 -24.82 -12.77 6.12
CA LEU A 153 -25.29 -13.50 4.94
C LEU A 153 -24.12 -14.07 4.11
N ILE A 154 -23.08 -13.28 3.86
CA ILE A 154 -21.92 -13.69 3.07
C ILE A 154 -21.16 -14.81 3.80
N PHE A 155 -20.91 -14.65 5.10
CA PHE A 155 -20.26 -15.72 5.87
C PHE A 155 -21.13 -16.98 5.97
N TYR A 156 -22.43 -16.83 6.13
CA TYR A 156 -23.35 -17.97 6.10
C TYR A 156 -23.25 -18.75 4.79
N LEU A 157 -23.32 -18.06 3.65
CA LEU A 157 -23.17 -18.68 2.33
C LEU A 157 -21.78 -19.29 2.13
N PHE A 158 -20.73 -18.59 2.56
CA PHE A 158 -19.34 -19.05 2.49
C PHE A 158 -19.15 -20.35 3.27
N PHE A 159 -19.54 -20.40 4.54
CA PHE A 159 -19.41 -21.60 5.36
C PHE A 159 -20.30 -22.74 4.85
N ASN A 160 -21.51 -22.44 4.38
CA ASN A 160 -22.38 -23.45 3.77
C ASN A 160 -21.71 -24.12 2.55
N LEU A 161 -21.08 -23.31 1.69
CA LEU A 161 -20.34 -23.82 0.53
C LEU A 161 -19.14 -24.65 0.98
N VAL A 162 -18.32 -24.16 1.90
CA VAL A 162 -17.14 -24.87 2.42
C VAL A 162 -17.53 -26.22 3.02
N PHE A 163 -18.57 -26.26 3.87
CA PHE A 163 -19.02 -27.50 4.48
C PHE A 163 -19.67 -28.46 3.47
N SER A 164 -20.43 -27.94 2.50
CA SER A 164 -21.03 -28.76 1.46
C SER A 164 -19.97 -29.43 0.58
N VAL A 165 -18.95 -28.68 0.15
CA VAL A 165 -17.84 -29.23 -0.65
C VAL A 165 -16.99 -30.17 0.19
N GLY A 166 -16.66 -29.78 1.42
CA GLY A 166 -15.87 -30.61 2.33
C GLY A 166 -16.52 -31.96 2.60
N LYS A 167 -17.82 -31.98 2.91
CA LYS A 167 -18.57 -33.22 3.13
C LYS A 167 -18.61 -34.12 1.89
N MET A 168 -18.82 -33.53 0.71
CA MET A 168 -18.86 -34.27 -0.57
C MET A 168 -17.54 -35.00 -0.85
N VAL A 169 -16.41 -34.45 -0.38
CA VAL A 169 -15.07 -35.00 -0.58
C VAL A 169 -14.63 -35.89 0.59
N GLU A 170 -14.98 -35.54 1.83
CA GLU A 170 -14.67 -36.31 3.05
C GLU A 170 -15.26 -37.72 3.01
N GLU A 171 -16.56 -37.87 2.72
CA GLU A 171 -17.24 -39.17 2.81
C GLU A 171 -16.58 -40.25 1.94
N PRO A 172 -16.32 -40.03 0.63
CA PRO A 172 -15.64 -41.02 -0.21
C PRO A 172 -14.20 -41.32 0.23
N LEU A 173 -13.47 -40.30 0.69
CA LEU A 173 -12.08 -40.45 1.13
C LEU A 173 -11.99 -41.27 2.42
N LEU A 174 -12.84 -40.99 3.40
CA LEU A 174 -12.91 -41.79 4.64
C LEU A 174 -13.27 -43.24 4.32
N ASP A 175 -14.28 -43.45 3.46
CA ASP A 175 -14.72 -44.79 3.07
C ASP A 175 -13.59 -45.58 2.36
N TYR A 176 -12.76 -44.90 1.58
CA TYR A 176 -11.56 -45.48 0.97
C TYR A 176 -10.51 -45.89 2.03
N PHE A 177 -10.19 -45.01 2.98
CA PHE A 177 -9.24 -45.33 4.05
C PHE A 177 -9.73 -46.47 4.96
N TYR A 178 -11.03 -46.48 5.29
CA TYR A 178 -11.61 -47.55 6.11
C TYR A 178 -11.60 -48.92 5.42
N LYS A 179 -11.63 -48.97 4.08
CA LYS A 179 -11.49 -50.23 3.31
C LYS A 179 -10.06 -50.79 3.32
N ILE A 180 -9.04 -49.96 3.60
CA ILE A 180 -7.63 -50.40 3.63
C ILE A 180 -7.31 -51.15 4.93
N ILE A 181 -7.92 -50.76 6.05
CA ILE A 181 -7.71 -51.38 7.36
C ILE A 181 -7.95 -52.90 7.36
N PRO A 182 -9.10 -53.43 6.87
CA PRO A 182 -9.36 -54.87 6.83
C PRO A 182 -8.50 -55.63 5.79
N LEU A 183 -7.90 -54.95 4.81
CA LEU A 183 -6.95 -55.58 3.89
C LEU A 183 -5.60 -55.86 4.58
N ILE A 184 -5.21 -54.99 5.52
CA ILE A 184 -3.97 -55.14 6.29
C ILE A 184 -4.12 -56.23 7.36
N GLU A 185 -5.31 -56.34 7.96
CA GLU A 185 -5.64 -57.40 8.92
C GLU A 185 -5.49 -58.82 8.32
N ARG A 186 -5.69 -58.97 7.01
CA ARG A 186 -5.47 -60.26 6.31
C ARG A 186 -3.99 -60.64 6.17
N GLY A 187 -3.08 -59.67 6.23
CA GLY A 187 -1.64 -59.89 6.08
C GLY A 187 -0.84 -59.86 7.39
N ILE A 188 -1.39 -59.25 8.44
CA ILE A 188 -0.74 -59.08 9.75
C ILE A 188 -1.77 -59.45 10.82
N ASN A 189 -1.41 -60.36 11.73
CA ASN A 189 -2.29 -60.76 12.83
C ASN A 189 -2.66 -59.54 13.71
N SER A 190 -3.96 -59.34 13.94
CA SER A 190 -4.52 -58.17 14.64
C SER A 190 -4.08 -58.03 16.09
N GLU A 191 -3.59 -59.10 16.72
CA GLU A 191 -3.06 -59.08 18.08
C GLU A 191 -1.61 -58.57 18.16
N THR A 192 -0.97 -58.27 17.03
CA THR A 192 0.44 -57.86 16.99
C THR A 192 0.59 -56.36 17.18
N LEU A 193 1.60 -55.94 17.94
CA LEU A 193 1.97 -54.52 18.13
C LEU A 193 2.22 -53.79 16.78
N LEU A 194 2.74 -54.51 15.78
CA LEU A 194 2.91 -54.00 14.41
C LEU A 194 1.59 -53.62 13.74
N PHE A 195 0.52 -54.38 13.95
CA PHE A 195 -0.80 -54.06 13.40
C PHE A 195 -1.35 -52.77 14.02
N SER A 196 -1.23 -52.61 15.34
CA SER A 196 -1.65 -51.40 16.05
C SER A 196 -0.90 -50.14 15.59
N ILE A 197 0.41 -50.25 15.33
CA ILE A 197 1.19 -49.13 14.81
C ILE A 197 0.76 -48.77 13.39
N VAL A 198 0.65 -49.76 12.50
CA VAL A 198 0.30 -49.52 11.09
C VAL A 198 -1.13 -48.99 10.96
N SER A 199 -2.10 -49.56 11.69
CA SER A 199 -3.48 -49.07 11.71
C SER A 199 -3.57 -47.67 12.31
N GLY A 200 -2.83 -47.37 13.38
CA GLY A 200 -2.75 -46.03 13.96
C GLY A 200 -2.19 -44.99 12.99
N ILE A 201 -1.15 -45.33 12.22
CA ILE A 201 -0.62 -44.44 11.17
C ILE A 201 -1.66 -44.18 10.09
N ILE A 202 -2.36 -45.22 9.62
CA ILE A 202 -3.38 -45.07 8.57
C ILE A 202 -4.57 -44.27 9.06
N GLN A 203 -5.03 -44.48 10.29
CA GLN A 203 -6.08 -43.67 10.90
C GLN A 203 -5.63 -42.21 11.07
N GLY A 204 -4.37 -41.98 11.45
CA GLY A 204 -3.78 -40.64 11.50
C GLY A 204 -3.75 -39.96 10.13
N LEU A 205 -3.32 -40.66 9.08
CA LEU A 205 -3.37 -40.16 7.70
C LEU A 205 -4.80 -39.91 7.23
N ALA A 206 -5.74 -40.79 7.57
CA ALA A 206 -7.16 -40.60 7.25
C ALA A 206 -7.70 -39.34 7.94
N GLY A 207 -7.37 -39.10 9.20
CA GLY A 207 -7.73 -37.86 9.89
C GLY A 207 -7.19 -36.61 9.17
N GLY A 208 -5.93 -36.61 8.76
CA GLY A 208 -5.34 -35.47 8.05
C GLY A 208 -5.89 -35.27 6.64
N ILE A 209 -5.92 -36.32 5.83
CA ILE A 209 -6.20 -36.24 4.39
C ILE A 209 -7.70 -36.34 4.11
N ALA A 210 -8.44 -37.18 4.84
CA ALA A 210 -9.86 -37.39 4.59
C ALA A 210 -10.75 -36.47 5.42
N ILE A 211 -10.30 -35.97 6.58
CA ILE A 211 -11.10 -35.06 7.41
C ILE A 211 -10.61 -33.62 7.27
N VAL A 212 -9.33 -33.33 7.55
CA VAL A 212 -8.87 -31.93 7.58
C VAL A 212 -8.80 -31.29 6.19
N LEU A 213 -8.15 -31.97 5.23
CA LEU A 213 -7.88 -31.40 3.90
C LEU A 213 -9.15 -31.01 3.12
N PRO A 214 -10.24 -31.81 3.11
CA PRO A 214 -11.46 -31.50 2.36
C PRO A 214 -12.17 -30.23 2.80
N TYR A 215 -12.06 -29.83 4.07
CA TYR A 215 -12.61 -28.55 4.54
C TYR A 215 -11.60 -27.41 4.44
N LEU A 216 -10.32 -27.68 4.72
CA LEU A 216 -9.28 -26.65 4.72
C LEU A 216 -9.05 -26.07 3.33
N PHE A 217 -9.03 -26.91 2.28
CA PHE A 217 -8.76 -26.44 0.93
C PHE A 217 -9.85 -25.50 0.38
N PRO A 218 -11.15 -25.86 0.41
CA PRO A 218 -12.22 -24.94 0.01
C PRO A 218 -12.28 -23.68 0.88
N PHE A 219 -11.97 -23.80 2.18
CA PHE A 219 -11.90 -22.64 3.08
C PHE A 219 -10.81 -21.66 2.65
N LEU A 220 -9.56 -22.12 2.48
CA LEU A 220 -8.46 -21.26 2.04
C LEU A 220 -8.67 -20.70 0.63
N PHE A 221 -9.19 -21.52 -0.28
CA PHE A 221 -9.53 -21.09 -1.64
C PHE A 221 -10.61 -20.02 -1.64
N GLY A 222 -11.70 -20.22 -0.90
CA GLY A 222 -12.77 -19.23 -0.79
C GLY A 222 -12.33 -17.97 -0.04
N LEU A 223 -11.45 -18.07 0.96
CA LEU A 223 -10.83 -16.90 1.59
C LEU A 223 -10.00 -16.08 0.58
N ALA A 224 -9.20 -16.73 -0.26
CA ALA A 224 -8.43 -16.05 -1.30
C ALA A 224 -9.36 -15.32 -2.29
N ILE A 225 -10.48 -15.94 -2.67
CA ILE A 225 -11.51 -15.27 -3.50
C ILE A 225 -12.07 -14.04 -2.78
N LEU A 226 -12.42 -14.14 -1.50
CA LEU A 226 -12.93 -13.00 -0.72
C LEU A 226 -11.89 -11.89 -0.56
N GLU A 227 -10.61 -12.24 -0.50
CA GLU A 227 -9.49 -11.29 -0.48
C GLU A 227 -9.34 -10.56 -1.81
N ASP A 228 -9.32 -11.29 -2.93
CA ASP A 228 -9.19 -10.73 -4.28
C ASP A 228 -10.39 -9.84 -4.67
N LEU A 229 -11.59 -10.14 -4.14
CA LEU A 229 -12.78 -9.29 -4.27
C LEU A 229 -12.71 -8.01 -3.40
N GLY A 230 -11.68 -7.88 -2.56
CA GLY A 230 -11.51 -6.78 -1.62
C GLY A 230 -12.55 -6.81 -0.49
N TYR A 231 -13.17 -7.96 -0.22
CA TYR A 231 -14.18 -8.07 0.83
C TYR A 231 -13.54 -8.11 2.23
N LEU A 232 -12.45 -8.85 2.41
CA LEU A 232 -11.76 -8.94 3.72
C LEU A 232 -11.37 -7.57 4.32
N PRO A 233 -10.80 -6.62 3.56
CA PRO A 233 -10.56 -5.26 4.07
C PRO A 233 -11.84 -4.52 4.52
N ARG A 234 -12.97 -4.71 3.82
CA ARG A 234 -14.26 -4.09 4.19
C ARG A 234 -14.81 -4.69 5.49
N ILE A 235 -14.69 -6.01 5.68
CA ILE A 235 -15.06 -6.68 6.94
C ILE A 235 -14.23 -6.13 8.09
N ALA A 236 -12.91 -6.03 7.92
CA ALA A 236 -12.01 -5.55 8.95
C ALA A 236 -12.45 -4.15 9.45
N PHE A 237 -12.84 -3.27 8.54
CA PHE A 237 -13.36 -1.94 8.89
C PHE A 237 -14.70 -1.99 9.65
N LEU A 238 -15.66 -2.82 9.23
CA LEU A 238 -16.94 -2.99 9.92
C LEU A 238 -16.77 -3.56 11.34
N LEU A 239 -15.87 -4.54 11.48
CA LEU A 239 -15.55 -5.15 12.77
C LEU A 239 -14.80 -4.17 13.67
N ASP A 240 -13.88 -3.37 13.13
CA ASP A 240 -13.18 -2.32 13.88
C ASP A 240 -14.17 -1.29 14.46
N ALA A 241 -15.14 -0.82 13.66
CA ALA A 241 -16.19 0.09 14.12
C ALA A 241 -17.06 -0.52 15.24
N PHE A 242 -17.32 -1.83 15.21
CA PHE A 242 -18.06 -2.54 16.27
C PHE A 242 -17.22 -2.71 17.53
N LEU A 243 -15.96 -3.11 17.39
CA LEU A 243 -15.05 -3.36 18.51
C LEU A 243 -14.71 -2.05 19.23
N HIS A 244 -14.60 -0.94 18.50
CA HIS A 244 -14.46 0.38 19.09
C HIS A 244 -15.68 0.80 19.93
N LYS A 245 -16.91 0.46 19.51
CA LYS A 245 -18.13 0.69 20.31
C LYS A 245 -18.15 -0.09 21.62
N ILE A 246 -17.47 -1.23 21.68
CA ILE A 246 -17.36 -2.07 22.89
C ILE A 246 -16.18 -1.64 23.78
N GLY A 247 -15.39 -0.64 23.35
CA GLY A 247 -14.24 -0.13 24.11
C GLY A 247 -13.00 -1.00 23.99
N LEU A 248 -12.95 -1.92 23.02
CA LEU A 248 -11.76 -2.73 22.75
C LEU A 248 -10.80 -1.92 21.85
N HIS A 249 -9.59 -1.68 22.37
CA HIS A 249 -8.53 -1.02 21.62
C HIS A 249 -8.00 -1.95 20.51
N GLY A 250 -7.62 -1.42 19.35
CA GLY A 250 -7.24 -2.16 18.13
C GLY A 250 -6.22 -3.30 18.29
N LYS A 251 -5.48 -3.38 19.41
CA LYS A 251 -4.58 -4.51 19.73
C LYS A 251 -5.35 -5.82 19.98
N SER A 252 -6.57 -5.76 20.52
CA SER A 252 -7.38 -6.94 20.88
C SER A 252 -8.17 -7.54 19.74
N ILE A 253 -8.19 -6.87 18.59
CA ILE A 253 -8.92 -7.31 17.40
C ILE A 253 -8.21 -8.49 16.73
N ILE A 254 -6.87 -8.43 16.65
CA ILE A 254 -6.05 -9.42 15.93
C ILE A 254 -6.20 -10.83 16.54
N PRO A 255 -6.12 -11.04 17.86
CA PRO A 255 -6.32 -12.36 18.47
C PRO A 255 -7.75 -12.88 18.31
N PHE A 256 -8.75 -11.98 18.35
CA PHE A 256 -10.15 -12.34 18.17
C PHE A 256 -10.44 -12.87 16.76
N ILE A 257 -9.95 -12.17 15.73
CA ILE A 257 -10.11 -12.59 14.33
C ILE A 257 -9.38 -13.91 14.07
N LEU A 258 -8.13 -14.03 14.54
CA LEU A 258 -7.35 -15.26 14.37
C LEU A 258 -7.96 -16.45 15.14
N GLY A 259 -8.58 -16.19 16.29
CA GLY A 259 -9.20 -17.20 17.16
C GLY A 259 -10.40 -17.90 16.54
N TYR A 260 -11.07 -17.24 15.62
CA TYR A 260 -12.20 -17.80 14.90
C TYR A 260 -11.78 -18.76 13.77
N GLY A 261 -10.55 -18.64 13.27
CA GLY A 261 -10.03 -19.47 12.17
C GLY A 261 -9.16 -20.63 12.66
N CYS A 262 -8.06 -20.30 13.34
CA CYS A 262 -7.13 -21.29 13.89
C CYS A 262 -6.69 -20.85 15.29
N THR A 263 -6.97 -21.68 16.28
CA THR A 263 -6.71 -21.36 17.69
C THR A 263 -5.22 -21.14 18.00
N VAL A 264 -4.33 -21.80 17.24
CA VAL A 264 -2.87 -21.73 17.45
C VAL A 264 -2.28 -20.33 17.15
N PRO A 265 -2.44 -19.74 15.94
CA PRO A 265 -1.97 -18.37 15.67
C PRO A 265 -2.71 -17.32 16.51
N ALA A 266 -3.96 -17.57 16.90
CA ALA A 266 -4.72 -16.69 17.78
C ALA A 266 -4.07 -16.55 19.16
N ILE A 267 -3.70 -17.69 19.76
CA ILE A 267 -2.98 -17.73 21.03
C ILE A 267 -1.64 -17.00 20.89
N MET A 268 -0.89 -17.23 19.80
CA MET A 268 0.37 -16.51 19.58
C MET A 268 0.18 -14.98 19.46
N ALA A 269 -0.91 -14.53 18.82
CA ALA A 269 -1.22 -13.11 18.68
C ALA A 269 -1.64 -12.42 19.98
N THR A 270 -1.99 -13.18 21.03
CA THR A 270 -2.26 -12.57 22.36
C THR A 270 -1.03 -11.91 22.98
N ARG A 271 0.19 -12.25 22.53
CA ARG A 271 1.43 -11.64 23.04
C ARG A 271 1.54 -10.13 22.75
N ILE A 272 0.78 -9.63 21.78
CA ILE A 272 0.79 -8.22 21.37
C ILE A 272 -0.19 -7.36 22.20
N LEU A 273 -0.94 -7.99 23.13
CA LEU A 273 -1.94 -7.35 24.00
C LEU A 273 -1.36 -6.59 25.21
N GLU A 274 -0.05 -6.32 25.24
CA GLU A 274 0.56 -5.41 26.23
C GLU A 274 -0.06 -4.00 26.22
#